data_AF-A0A3D2UVN5-F1
#
_entry.id   AF-A0A3D2UVN5-F1
#
_cell.length_a   1.000
_cell.length_b   1.000
_cell.length_c   1.000
_cell.angle_alpha   90.00
_cell.angle_beta   90.00
_cell.angle_gamma   90.00
#
_symmetry.space_group_name_H-M   'P 1'
#
loop_
_entity.id
_entity.type
_entity.pdbx_description
1 polymer ?
#
loop_
_entity_poly.entity_id
_entity_poly.type
_entity_poly.pdbx_seq_one_letter_code
_entity_poly.pdbx_strand_id
1 'polypeptide(L)'
;EIMTSNLRVKDTIINGETEDKTFYEIITNGDAYGMWTFDQHIMKLYQEGLITEETALAYASRKAVVGRGIDTLKSAKGEKTADIDELNMDDEYEAKVPK
;
A
#
# COMPACT_ATOMS: atom_id res chain seq x y z
N GLU A 1 -9.91 4.15 -10.65
CA GLU A 1 -8.63 4.47 -11.31
C GLU A 1 -8.89 5.48 -12.42
N ILE A 2 -7.95 6.40 -12.65
CA ILE A 2 -7.97 7.37 -13.75
C ILE A 2 -6.57 7.43 -14.34
N MET A 3 -6.48 7.19 -15.64
CA MET A 3 -5.27 7.36 -16.45
C MET A 3 -5.59 8.30 -17.61
N THR A 4 -4.75 9.30 -17.85
CA THR A 4 -4.89 10.26 -18.96
C THR A 4 -3.88 9.97 -20.09
N SER A 5 -4.15 10.49 -21.30
CA SER A 5 -3.31 10.21 -22.47
C SER A 5 -2.11 11.15 -22.58
N ASN A 6 -1.12 10.98 -21.69
CA ASN A 6 0.14 11.74 -21.72
C ASN A 6 1.25 11.03 -22.53
N LEU A 7 2.40 11.70 -22.73
CA LEU A 7 3.51 11.18 -23.53
C LEU A 7 4.06 9.85 -22.97
N ARG A 8 4.16 9.72 -21.64
CA ARG A 8 4.64 8.50 -20.99
C ARG A 8 3.71 7.32 -21.29
N VAL A 9 2.39 7.52 -21.17
CA VAL A 9 1.37 6.50 -21.48
C VAL A 9 1.42 6.10 -22.95
N LYS A 10 1.46 7.08 -23.87
CA LYS A 10 1.54 6.80 -25.31
C LYS A 10 2.79 6.02 -25.68
N ASP A 11 3.93 6.38 -25.10
CA ASP A 11 5.18 5.69 -25.34
C ASP A 11 5.15 4.25 -24.80
N THR A 12 4.60 4.02 -23.59
CA THR A 12 4.40 2.66 -23.04
C THR A 12 3.43 1.83 -23.87
N ILE A 13 2.40 2.43 -24.49
CA ILE A 13 1.51 1.71 -25.41
C ILE A 13 2.27 1.22 -26.65
N ILE A 14 3.19 2.01 -27.18
CA ILE A 14 3.94 1.69 -28.40
C ILE A 14 5.07 0.68 -28.09
N ASN A 15 5.80 0.90 -27.01
CA ASN A 15 7.04 0.17 -26.71
C ASN A 15 6.86 -0.96 -25.69
N GLY A 16 5.70 -1.05 -25.05
CA GLY A 16 5.43 -1.97 -23.94
C GLY A 16 5.90 -1.45 -22.58
N GLU A 17 5.53 -2.19 -21.53
CA GLU A 17 6.03 -1.98 -20.16
C GLU A 17 7.41 -2.63 -19.98
N THR A 18 8.22 -2.02 -19.12
CA THR A 18 9.48 -2.59 -18.60
C THR A 18 9.43 -2.64 -17.08
N GLU A 19 10.39 -3.31 -16.45
CA GLU A 19 10.45 -3.42 -14.97
C GLU A 19 10.50 -2.05 -14.26
N ASP A 20 11.08 -1.05 -14.90
CA ASP A 20 11.23 0.33 -14.41
C ASP A 20 10.17 1.30 -14.97
N LYS A 21 9.25 0.80 -15.81
CA LYS A 21 8.25 1.61 -16.50
C LYS A 21 6.98 0.83 -16.72
N THR A 22 6.17 0.79 -15.68
CA THR A 22 4.81 0.22 -15.73
C THR A 22 3.74 1.30 -15.80
N PHE A 23 2.56 0.97 -16.35
CA PHE A 23 1.38 1.83 -16.28
C PHE A 23 1.04 2.16 -14.82
N TYR A 24 1.18 1.19 -13.93
CA TYR A 24 0.95 1.40 -12.49
C TYR A 24 1.83 2.53 -11.94
N GLU A 25 3.12 2.57 -12.26
CA GLU A 25 4.04 3.63 -11.80
C GLU A 25 3.77 4.96 -12.50
N ILE A 26 3.42 4.93 -13.79
CA ILE A 26 3.06 6.15 -14.53
C ILE A 26 1.83 6.80 -13.91
N ILE A 27 0.80 6.01 -13.59
CA ILE A 27 -0.42 6.47 -12.95
C ILE A 27 -0.15 6.91 -11.50
N THR A 28 0.62 6.13 -10.73
CA THR A 28 0.99 6.44 -9.33
C THR A 28 1.63 7.82 -9.22
N ASN A 29 2.51 8.15 -10.17
CA ASN A 29 3.23 9.43 -10.22
C ASN A 29 2.55 10.47 -11.13
N GLY A 30 1.29 10.23 -11.52
CA GLY A 30 0.57 11.02 -12.51
C GLY A 30 -0.38 12.07 -11.93
N ASP A 31 -0.28 12.40 -10.64
CA ASP A 31 -1.17 13.34 -9.94
C ASP A 31 -1.24 14.72 -10.62
N ALA A 32 -0.11 15.22 -11.13
CA ALA A 32 -0.06 16.47 -11.92
C ALA A 32 -0.92 16.44 -13.20
N TYR A 33 -1.28 15.25 -13.67
CA TYR A 33 -2.17 15.01 -14.81
C TYR A 33 -3.56 14.50 -14.37
N GLY A 34 -3.90 14.62 -13.09
CA GLY A 34 -5.16 14.13 -12.51
C GLY A 34 -5.28 12.60 -12.54
N MET A 35 -4.15 11.88 -12.60
CA MET A 35 -4.16 10.42 -12.55
C MET A 35 -4.08 9.92 -11.12
N TRP A 36 -4.63 8.73 -10.91
CA TRP A 36 -4.51 7.99 -9.65
C TRP A 36 -4.77 6.51 -9.88
N THR A 37 -4.04 5.65 -9.20
CA THR A 37 -4.31 4.21 -9.25
C THR A 37 -5.57 3.89 -8.46
N PHE A 38 -6.15 2.72 -8.73
CA PHE A 38 -7.22 2.22 -7.87
C PHE A 38 -6.77 2.10 -6.40
N ASP A 39 -5.53 1.64 -6.17
CA ASP A 39 -4.95 1.50 -4.82
C ASP A 39 -4.79 2.85 -4.10
N GLN A 40 -4.38 3.92 -4.79
CA GLN A 40 -4.34 5.26 -4.18
C GLN A 40 -5.74 5.72 -3.75
N HIS A 41 -6.75 5.46 -4.57
CA HIS A 41 -8.11 5.83 -4.24
C HIS A 41 -8.70 4.98 -3.10
N ILE A 42 -8.41 3.68 -3.05
CA ILE A 42 -8.92 2.81 -1.98
C ILE A 42 -8.33 3.20 -0.62
N MET A 43 -7.05 3.58 -0.56
CA MET A 43 -6.42 4.10 0.65
C MET A 43 -7.05 5.42 1.11
N LYS A 44 -7.41 6.30 0.18
CA LYS A 44 -8.14 7.54 0.50
C LYS A 44 -9.51 7.25 1.11
N LEU A 45 -10.29 6.35 0.51
CA LEU A 45 -11.60 5.96 1.05
C LEU A 45 -11.49 5.34 2.45
N TYR A 46 -10.46 4.52 2.69
CA TYR A 46 -10.17 3.98 4.02
C TYR A 46 -9.81 5.10 5.01
N GLN A 47 -8.94 6.03 4.60
CA GLN A 47 -8.53 7.16 5.45
C GLN A 47 -9.72 8.02 5.89
N GLU A 48 -10.68 8.25 4.98
CA GLU A 48 -11.94 8.97 5.18
C GLU A 48 -12.99 8.15 5.97
N GLY A 49 -12.70 6.89 6.30
CA GLY A 49 -13.61 6.01 7.05
C GLY A 49 -14.81 5.51 6.25
N LEU A 50 -14.78 5.61 4.92
CA LEU A 50 -15.88 5.19 4.04
C LEU A 50 -15.89 3.68 3.78
N ILE A 51 -14.75 3.01 3.97
CA ILE A 51 -14.61 1.55 3.84
C ILE A 51 -13.77 0.97 4.98
N THR A 52 -13.95 -0.31 5.28
CA THR A 52 -13.11 -1.04 6.24
C THR A 52 -11.76 -1.42 5.62
N GLU A 53 -10.79 -1.73 6.47
CA GLU A 53 -9.50 -2.30 6.04
C GLU A 53 -9.69 -3.62 5.30
N GLU A 54 -10.56 -4.50 5.79
CA GLU A 54 -10.91 -5.75 5.12
C GLU A 54 -11.39 -5.48 3.68
N THR A 55 -12.27 -4.49 3.50
CA THR A 55 -12.75 -4.07 2.18
C THR A 55 -11.60 -3.53 1.34
N ALA A 56 -10.76 -2.67 1.90
CA ALA A 56 -9.62 -2.11 1.18
C ALA A 56 -8.65 -3.19 0.70
N LEU A 57 -8.31 -4.17 1.54
CA LEU A 57 -7.41 -5.27 1.20
C LEU A 57 -8.04 -6.30 0.26
N ALA A 58 -9.36 -6.53 0.35
CA ALA A 58 -10.06 -7.46 -0.53
C ALA A 58 -10.06 -6.99 -1.99
N TYR A 59 -10.21 -5.69 -2.22
CA TYR A 59 -10.31 -5.10 -3.56
C TYR A 59 -9.01 -4.45 -4.07
N ALA A 60 -7.95 -4.39 -3.26
CA ALA A 60 -6.66 -3.85 -3.68
C ALA A 60 -6.09 -4.59 -4.91
N SER A 61 -5.63 -3.82 -5.91
CA SER A 61 -4.87 -4.34 -7.05
C SER A 61 -3.50 -4.85 -6.59
N ARG A 62 -2.85 -4.12 -5.67
CA ARG A 62 -1.61 -4.56 -5.01
C ARG A 62 -1.78 -4.58 -3.49
N LYS A 63 -2.22 -5.72 -2.94
CA LYS A 63 -2.46 -5.91 -1.49
C LYS A 63 -1.28 -5.48 -0.62
N ALA A 64 -0.05 -5.80 -1.02
CA ALA A 64 1.15 -5.43 -0.26
C ALA A 64 1.39 -3.91 -0.22
N VAL A 65 1.01 -3.17 -1.26
CA VAL A 65 1.14 -1.70 -1.30
C VAL A 65 0.06 -1.08 -0.41
N VAL A 66 -1.19 -1.51 -0.58
CA VAL A 66 -2.33 -1.00 0.21
C VAL A 66 -2.16 -1.32 1.69
N GLY A 67 -1.74 -2.54 2.05
CA GLY A 67 -1.48 -2.92 3.44
C GLY A 67 -0.46 -2.01 4.13
N ARG A 68 0.72 -1.81 3.51
CA ARG A 68 1.73 -0.87 4.03
C ARG A 68 1.19 0.57 4.14
N GLY A 69 0.37 1.00 3.18
CA GLY A 69 -0.28 2.30 3.21
C GLY A 69 -1.24 2.44 4.40
N ILE A 70 -2.04 1.42 4.66
CA ILE A 70 -2.95 1.35 5.81
C ILE A 70 -2.17 1.39 7.12
N ASP A 71 -1.10 0.60 7.25
CA ASP A 71 -0.25 0.60 8.45
C ASP A 71 0.34 1.98 8.74
N THR A 72 0.76 2.69 7.68
CA THR A 72 1.26 4.06 7.78
C THR A 72 0.16 5.03 8.23
N LEU A 73 -1.06 4.90 7.69
CA LEU A 73 -2.22 5.72 8.06
C LEU A 73 -2.65 5.49 9.52
N LYS A 74 -2.68 4.23 9.97
CA LYS A 74 -2.96 3.87 11.37
C LYS A 74 -1.90 4.44 12.32
N SER A 75 -0.62 4.29 11.98
CA SER A 75 0.50 4.86 12.74
C SER A 75 0.36 6.37 12.90
N ALA A 76 -0.01 7.08 11.83
CA ALA A 76 -0.20 8.53 11.85
C ALA A 76 -1.39 8.97 12.72
N LYS A 77 -2.40 8.11 12.89
CA LYS A 77 -3.56 8.33 13.77
C LYS A 77 -3.31 7.88 15.23
N GLY A 78 -2.18 7.23 15.52
CA GLY A 78 -1.91 6.62 16.82
C GLY A 78 -2.68 5.32 17.06
N GLU A 79 -3.19 4.69 16.01
CA GLU A 79 -3.89 3.40 16.07
C GLU A 79 -2.88 2.25 16.01
N LYS A 80 -3.13 1.16 16.75
CA LYS A 80 -2.29 -0.05 16.72
C LYS A 80 -2.24 -0.59 15.29
N THR A 81 -1.04 -0.74 14.73
CA THR A 81 -0.83 -1.30 13.38
C THR A 81 -0.87 -2.82 13.34
N ALA A 82 -0.93 -3.48 14.50
CA ALA A 82 -1.05 -4.92 14.61
C ALA A 82 -1.62 -5.31 15.99
N ASP A 83 -2.34 -6.44 16.06
CA ASP A 83 -2.80 -7.09 17.29
C ASP A 83 -1.68 -7.88 18.01
N ILE A 84 -0.41 -7.54 17.78
CA ILE A 84 0.70 -8.06 18.60
C ILE A 84 0.68 -7.27 19.90
N ASP A 85 -0.08 -7.76 20.87
CA ASP A 85 0.13 -7.40 22.27
C ASP A 85 1.48 -8.00 22.69
N GLU A 86 2.48 -7.13 22.77
CA GLU A 86 3.76 -7.36 23.45
C GLU A 86 4.59 -8.56 22.94
N LEU A 87 5.61 -8.25 22.13
CA LEU A 87 6.79 -9.12 22.01
C LEU A 87 7.59 -9.05 23.32
N ASN A 88 7.09 -9.71 24.37
CA ASN A 88 7.87 -9.93 25.59
C ASN A 88 8.85 -11.08 25.34
N MET A 89 10.12 -10.90 25.73
CA MET A 89 11.03 -12.02 25.86
C MET A 89 10.50 -12.92 26.97
N ASP A 90 10.15 -14.16 26.65
CA ASP A 90 9.90 -15.17 27.67
C ASP A 90 11.19 -15.40 28.46
N ASP A 91 11.18 -15.03 29.75
CA ASP A 91 12.28 -15.28 30.69
C ASP A 91 12.62 -16.80 30.82
N GLU A 92 11.79 -17.70 30.27
CA GLU A 92 12.07 -19.13 30.17
C GLU A 92 13.27 -19.49 29.25
N TYR A 93 13.72 -18.57 28.38
CA TYR A 93 14.85 -18.85 27.49
C TYR A 93 16.21 -18.89 28.20
N GLU A 94 16.38 -18.22 29.36
CA GLU A 94 17.66 -18.25 30.10
C GLU A 94 17.85 -19.53 30.93
N ALA A 95 16.80 -20.29 31.21
CA ALA A 95 16.89 -21.47 32.09
C ALA A 95 17.50 -22.73 31.44
N LYS A 96 17.84 -22.70 30.14
CA LYS A 96 18.32 -23.87 29.38
C LYS A 96 19.71 -23.73 28.76
N VAL A 97 20.50 -22.73 29.15
CA VAL A 97 21.93 -22.70 28.76
C VAL A 97 22.77 -23.25 29.92
N PRO A 98 23.10 -24.56 29.96
CA PRO A 98 24.10 -25.05 30.90
C PRO A 98 25.46 -24.42 30.57
N LYS A 99 26.13 -23.91 31.61
CA LYS A 99 27.53 -23.46 31.56
C LYS A 99 28.49 -24.60 31.22
#